data_AF-A0AA39PB16-F1
#
_entry.id   AF-A0AA39PB16-F1
#
_cell.length_a   1.000
_cell.length_b   1.000
_cell.length_c   1.000
_cell.angle_alpha   90.00
_cell.angle_beta   90.00
_cell.angle_gamma   90.00
#
_symmetry.space_group_name_H-M   'P 1'
#
loop_
_entity.id
_entity.type
_entity.pdbx_description
1 polymer ?
#
loop_
_entity_poly.entity_id
_entity_poly.type
_entity_poly.pdbx_seq_one_letter_code
_entity_poly.pdbx_strand_id
1 'polypeptide(L)'
;MTDFASQGKTRPFNPIDLNNCRTHQAYYTALSRSATAAGTLILPALGQKNGSPIDPSKIQAGCSGRLHQEFRELEMLDDITKRVYEGTLPDTVHGITRYSLI
;
A
#
# COMPACT_ATOMS: atom_id res chain seq x y z
N MET A 1 -15.31 -5.90 11.46
CA MET A 1 -15.20 -4.97 10.32
C MET A 1 -14.35 -5.66 9.27
N THR A 2 -14.76 -5.67 8.00
CA THR A 2 -13.92 -6.23 6.94
C THR A 2 -12.73 -5.31 6.66
N ASP A 3 -11.69 -5.85 6.03
CA ASP A 3 -10.56 -5.09 5.50
C ASP A 3 -11.05 -3.91 4.62
N PHE A 4 -11.95 -4.14 3.67
CA PHE A 4 -12.55 -3.10 2.83
C PHE A 4 -13.25 -2.01 3.67
N ALA A 5 -14.14 -2.38 4.58
CA ALA A 5 -14.89 -1.43 5.40
C ALA A 5 -14.00 -0.69 6.41
N SER A 6 -12.80 -1.20 6.69
CA SER A 6 -11.84 -0.56 7.60
C SER A 6 -11.04 0.56 6.94
N GLN A 7 -10.99 0.62 5.61
CA GLN A 7 -10.17 1.58 4.88
C GLN A 7 -10.37 3.03 5.36
N GLY A 8 -9.26 3.74 5.51
CA GLY A 8 -9.23 5.16 5.93
C GLY A 8 -9.49 5.40 7.42
N LYS A 9 -9.60 4.34 8.25
CA LYS A 9 -9.80 4.49 9.69
C LYS A 9 -8.50 4.31 10.46
N THR A 10 -8.30 5.11 11.49
CA THR A 10 -7.22 4.95 12.47
C THR A 10 -7.79 4.45 13.79
N ARG A 11 -7.15 3.45 14.38
CA ARG A 11 -7.58 2.77 15.61
C ARG A 11 -6.41 2.75 16.60
N PRO A 12 -6.61 3.24 17.84
CA PRO A 12 -5.60 3.13 18.90
C PRO A 12 -5.29 1.68 19.25
N PHE A 13 -6.30 0.82 19.28
CA PHE A 13 -6.20 -0.63 19.44
C PHE A 13 -6.88 -1.32 18.26
N ASN A 14 -6.14 -2.20 17.58
CA ASN A 14 -6.55 -2.80 16.32
C ASN A 14 -6.36 -4.32 16.38
N PRO A 15 -7.36 -5.06 16.88
CA PRO A 15 -7.41 -6.51 16.74
C PRO A 15 -7.71 -6.88 15.28
N ILE A 16 -6.81 -7.64 14.67
CA ILE A 16 -6.85 -8.01 13.25
C ILE A 16 -6.79 -9.53 13.12
N ASP A 17 -7.71 -10.10 12.36
CA ASP A 17 -7.62 -11.45 11.85
C ASP A 17 -7.09 -11.43 10.41
N LEU A 18 -5.89 -11.95 10.20
CA LEU A 18 -5.23 -12.00 8.87
C LEU A 18 -5.58 -13.27 8.08
N ASN A 19 -6.23 -14.26 8.69
CA ASN A 19 -6.48 -15.57 8.07
C ASN A 19 -7.45 -15.48 6.89
N ASN A 20 -8.37 -14.52 6.95
CA ASN A 20 -9.37 -14.29 5.91
C ASN A 20 -8.92 -13.27 4.84
N CYS A 21 -7.74 -12.66 5.00
CA CYS A 21 -7.22 -11.69 4.04
C CYS A 21 -6.63 -12.40 2.82
N ARG A 22 -7.27 -12.21 1.66
CA ARG A 22 -6.92 -12.95 0.43
C ARG A 22 -5.72 -12.39 -0.32
N THR A 23 -5.41 -11.12 -0.13
CA THR A 23 -4.42 -10.38 -0.93
C THR A 23 -3.45 -9.60 -0.06
N HIS A 24 -2.31 -9.22 -0.65
CA HIS A 24 -1.37 -8.26 -0.08
C HIS A 24 -2.07 -6.95 0.33
N GLN A 25 -2.95 -6.42 -0.52
CA GLN A 25 -3.66 -5.17 -0.23
C GLN A 25 -4.58 -5.30 0.99
N ALA A 26 -5.19 -6.46 1.22
CA ALA A 26 -5.98 -6.73 2.41
C ALA A 26 -5.11 -6.70 3.68
N TYR A 27 -3.94 -7.34 3.64
CA TYR A 27 -2.95 -7.30 4.73
C TYR A 27 -2.54 -5.85 5.04
N TYR A 28 -2.12 -5.12 4.00
CA TYR A 28 -1.74 -3.71 4.14
C TYR A 28 -2.88 -2.88 4.73
N THR A 29 -4.11 -3.05 4.23
CA THR A 29 -5.28 -2.28 4.66
C THR A 29 -5.62 -2.58 6.11
N ALA A 30 -5.60 -3.84 6.55
CA ALA A 30 -5.93 -4.19 7.92
C ALA A 30 -4.86 -3.72 8.93
N LEU A 31 -3.57 -3.90 8.59
CA LEU A 31 -2.43 -3.50 9.44
C LEU A 31 -2.31 -1.98 9.56
N SER A 32 -2.51 -1.24 8.46
CA SER A 32 -2.41 0.23 8.43
C SER A 32 -3.56 0.97 9.12
N ARG A 33 -4.44 0.27 9.85
CA ARG A 33 -5.44 0.92 10.73
C ARG A 33 -4.88 1.16 12.12
N SER A 34 -3.81 0.48 12.50
CA SER A 34 -3.18 0.70 13.81
C SER A 34 -2.44 2.03 13.84
N ALA A 35 -2.62 2.80 14.90
CA ALA A 35 -1.83 4.02 15.13
C ALA A 35 -0.39 3.72 15.60
N THR A 36 -0.19 2.57 16.26
CA THR A 36 1.11 2.16 16.81
C THR A 36 1.29 0.64 16.72
N ALA A 37 2.54 0.18 16.79
CA ALA A 37 2.85 -1.25 16.88
C ALA A 37 2.26 -1.89 18.15
N ALA A 38 2.36 -1.21 19.31
CA ALA A 38 1.81 -1.69 20.58
C ALA A 38 0.27 -1.83 20.54
N GLY A 39 -0.41 -0.97 19.76
CA GLY A 39 -1.85 -1.06 19.53
C GLY A 39 -2.26 -2.14 18.52
N THR A 40 -1.31 -2.81 17.86
CA THR A 40 -1.60 -3.82 16.84
C THR A 40 -1.69 -5.20 17.48
N LEU A 41 -2.85 -5.83 17.40
CA LEU A 41 -3.11 -7.15 17.98
C LEU A 41 -3.43 -8.12 16.85
N ILE A 42 -2.51 -9.02 16.52
CA ILE A 42 -2.72 -10.03 15.48
C ILE A 42 -3.35 -11.27 16.12
N LEU A 43 -4.55 -11.63 15.67
CA LEU A 43 -5.29 -12.75 16.20
C LEU A 43 -4.71 -14.08 15.66
N PRO A 44 -4.61 -15.12 16.51
CA PRO A 44 -4.15 -16.44 16.07
C PRO A 44 -5.17 -17.07 15.10
N ALA A 45 -4.69 -17.94 14.22
CA ALA A 45 -5.55 -18.73 13.36
C ALA A 45 -6.32 -19.78 14.17
N LEU A 46 -7.65 -19.83 14.00
CA LEU A 46 -8.48 -20.86 14.61
C LEU A 46 -8.02 -22.24 14.11
N GLY A 47 -7.49 -23.07 15.02
CA GLY A 47 -7.04 -24.42 14.71
C GLY A 47 -5.54 -24.59 14.44
N GLN A 48 -4.76 -23.51 14.26
CA GLN A 48 -3.30 -23.61 14.23
C GLN A 48 -2.72 -23.31 15.62
N LYS A 49 -2.37 -24.36 16.36
CA LYS A 49 -1.73 -24.23 17.68
C LYS A 49 -0.26 -23.82 17.62
N ASN A 50 0.41 -24.08 16.48
CA ASN A 50 1.87 -23.90 16.31
C ASN A 50 2.25 -23.14 15.03
N GLY A 51 1.29 -22.55 14.31
CA GLY A 51 1.54 -21.85 13.04
C GLY A 51 1.55 -20.33 13.21
N SER A 52 2.34 -19.64 12.38
CA SER A 52 2.32 -18.18 12.30
C SER A 52 0.94 -17.71 11.83
N PRO A 53 0.31 -16.73 12.50
CA PRO A 53 -0.94 -16.12 12.02
C PRO A 53 -0.75 -15.25 10.76
N ILE A 54 0.50 -15.09 10.31
CA ILE A 54 0.91 -14.30 9.17
C ILE A 54 1.35 -15.26 8.06
N ASP A 55 0.72 -15.16 6.90
CA ASP A 55 1.16 -15.80 5.66
C ASP A 55 2.23 -14.92 4.99
N PRO A 56 3.51 -15.33 4.96
CA PRO A 56 4.59 -14.54 4.36
C PRO A 56 4.35 -14.26 2.87
N SER A 57 3.65 -15.15 2.16
CA SER A 57 3.36 -14.95 0.74
C SER A 57 2.49 -13.71 0.53
N LYS A 58 1.60 -13.34 1.47
CA LYS A 58 0.77 -12.13 1.33
C LYS A 58 1.57 -10.84 1.53
N ILE A 59 2.74 -10.92 2.15
CA ILE A 59 3.64 -9.77 2.34
C ILE A 59 4.69 -9.74 1.23
N GLN A 60 5.17 -10.92 0.81
CA GLN A 60 6.29 -11.07 -0.12
C GLN A 60 5.86 -11.23 -1.58
N ALA A 61 4.60 -11.59 -1.89
CA ALA A 61 4.14 -11.87 -3.27
C ALA A 61 4.04 -10.64 -4.19
N GLY A 62 4.68 -9.53 -3.82
CA GLY A 62 4.85 -8.37 -4.68
C GLY A 62 3.55 -7.61 -4.95
N CYS A 63 3.74 -6.36 -5.36
CA CYS A 63 2.68 -5.54 -5.89
C CYS A 63 2.54 -5.82 -7.40
N SER A 64 1.32 -5.70 -7.95
CA SER A 64 1.08 -6.06 -9.35
C SER A 64 1.92 -5.19 -10.29
N GLY A 65 2.35 -5.73 -11.43
CA GLY A 65 3.17 -4.97 -12.40
C GLY A 65 2.52 -3.65 -12.82
N ARG A 66 1.18 -3.64 -12.95
CA ARG A 66 0.41 -2.42 -13.21
C ARG A 66 0.52 -1.40 -12.08
N LEU A 67 0.38 -1.82 -10.82
CA LEU A 67 0.45 -0.89 -9.69
C LEU A 67 1.89 -0.40 -9.45
N HIS A 68 2.91 -1.22 -9.73
CA HIS A 68 4.30 -0.75 -9.80
C HIS A 68 4.51 0.32 -10.88
N GLN A 69 3.91 0.14 -12.06
CA GLN A 69 3.96 1.13 -13.11
C GLN A 69 3.31 2.45 -12.66
N GLU A 70 2.12 2.40 -12.06
CA GLU A 70 1.44 3.60 -11.55
C GLU A 70 2.30 4.34 -10.52
N PHE A 71 2.92 3.64 -9.55
CA PHE A 71 3.79 4.30 -8.58
C PHE A 71 5.03 4.93 -9.23
N ARG A 72 5.67 4.25 -10.17
CA ARG A 72 6.82 4.81 -10.91
C ARG A 72 6.43 6.06 -11.69
N GLU A 73 5.26 6.03 -12.34
CA GLU A 73 4.76 7.16 -13.13
C GLU A 73 4.40 8.34 -12.22
N LEU A 74 3.84 8.11 -11.04
CA LEU A 74 3.59 9.17 -10.05
C LEU A 74 4.89 9.85 -9.59
N GLU A 75 5.94 9.08 -9.29
CA GLU A 75 7.26 9.63 -8.92
C GLU A 75 7.87 10.43 -10.08
N MET A 76 7.71 9.96 -11.32
CA MET A 76 8.20 10.69 -12.49
C MET A 76 7.44 12.00 -12.70
N LEU A 77 6.12 12.02 -12.49
CA LEU A 77 5.33 13.25 -12.55
C LEU A 77 5.73 14.24 -11.45
N ASP A 78 6.07 13.75 -10.26
CA ASP A 78 6.55 14.61 -9.16
C ASP A 78 7.90 15.26 -9.53
N ASP A 79 8.84 14.49 -10.07
CA ASP A 79 10.13 15.03 -10.55
C ASP A 79 9.95 16.03 -11.70
N ILE A 80 9.06 15.75 -12.65
CA ILE A 80 8.71 16.70 -13.72
C ILE A 80 8.15 17.99 -13.12
N THR A 81 7.21 17.88 -12.18
CA THR A 81 6.59 19.05 -11.50
C THR A 81 7.64 19.89 -10.80
N LYS A 82 8.59 19.26 -10.11
CA LYS A 82 9.72 19.92 -9.46
C LYS A 82 10.61 20.65 -10.47
N ARG A 83 10.99 19.99 -11.58
CA ARG A 83 11.85 20.59 -12.61
C ARG A 83 11.19 21.74 -13.35
N VAL A 84 9.88 21.69 -13.56
CA VAL A 84 9.11 22.83 -14.10
C VAL A 84 9.23 24.02 -13.16
N TYR A 85 9.02 23.80 -11.86
CA TYR A 85 9.14 24.85 -10.85
C TYR A 85 10.56 25.45 -10.79
N GLU A 86 11.58 24.61 -10.89
CA GLU A 86 12.99 25.02 -10.88
C GLU A 86 13.46 25.63 -12.22
N GLY A 87 12.65 25.54 -13.29
CA GLY A 87 13.02 25.96 -14.63
C GLY A 87 14.12 25.09 -15.25
N THR A 88 14.25 23.83 -14.83
CA THR A 88 15.29 22.88 -15.26
C THR A 88 14.75 21.73 -16.12
N LEU A 89 13.45 21.74 -16.45
CA LEU A 89 12.86 20.71 -17.31
C LEU A 89 13.36 20.87 -18.76
N PRO A 90 13.82 19.79 -19.43
CA PRO A 90 14.19 19.85 -20.84
C PRO A 90 13.00 20.24 -21.74
N ASP A 91 13.23 21.07 -22.75
CA ASP A 91 12.20 21.51 -23.72
C ASP A 91 11.55 20.36 -24.52
N THR A 92 12.23 19.21 -24.56
CA THR A 92 11.73 17.99 -25.20
C THR A 92 10.57 17.34 -24.44
N VAL A 93 10.38 17.68 -23.17
CA VAL A 93 9.27 17.18 -22.33
C VAL A 93 8.18 18.24 -22.26
N HIS A 94 7.08 18.01 -22.98
CA HIS A 94 5.96 18.95 -23.04
C HIS A 94 4.62 18.22 -23.11
N GLY A 95 3.61 18.74 -22.40
CA GLY A 95 2.28 18.15 -22.38
C GLY A 95 1.46 18.60 -21.18
N ILE A 96 0.15 18.35 -21.24
CA ILE A 96 -0.79 18.67 -20.15
C ILE A 96 -1.39 17.42 -19.51
N THR A 97 -1.14 16.24 -20.09
CA THR A 97 -1.63 14.95 -19.59
C THR A 97 -0.46 14.06 -19.19
N ARG A 98 -0.72 13.09 -18.31
CA ARG A 98 0.27 12.07 -17.94
C ARG A 98 0.89 11.39 -19.16
N TYR A 99 0.06 10.96 -20.11
CA TYR A 99 0.51 10.23 -21.31
C TYR A 99 1.38 11.07 -22.25
N SER A 100 1.19 12.40 -22.28
CA SER A 100 2.06 13.28 -23.07
C SER A 100 3.40 13.55 -22.39
N LEU A 101 3.52 13.31 -21.08
CA LEU A 101 4.72 13.61 -20.29
C LEU A 101 5.61 12.37 -20.06
N ILE A 102 5.04 11.17 -20.09
CA ILE A 102 5.68 9.88 -19.77
C ILE A 102 5.36 8.86 -20.87
#